data_AF-A0A6L8GLQ3-F1
#
_entry.id   AF-A0A6L8GLQ3-F1
#
_cell.length_a   1.000
_cell.length_b   1.000
_cell.length_c   1.000
_cell.angle_alpha   90.00
_cell.angle_beta   90.00
_cell.angle_gamma   90.00
#
_symmetry.space_group_name_H-M   'P 1'
#
loop_
_entity.id
_entity.type
_entity.pdbx_description
1 polymer ?
#
loop_
_entity_poly.entity_id
_entity_poly.type
_entity_poly.pdbx_seq_one_letter_code
_entity_poly.pdbx_strand_id
1 'polypeptide(L)'
;MAWAFRKRIKVIPGVTINLSKSGISTSVGVRGASLTFRSDGVYRNLGLPGTGIYSREKVDAYGSQGASRRGEQGNDAPTLEPAQESPDHSFRSADPVQVTSEGLLGLQRAVIDARQQREELLKDAAAIQQSLASLNRVALLCKICLVYC
;
A
#
# COMPACT_ATOMS: atom_id res chain seq x y z
N MET A 1 4.02 -22.01 31.56
CA MET A 1 5.01 -22.41 30.53
C MET A 1 4.32 -22.37 29.17
N ALA A 2 4.51 -21.33 28.37
CA ALA A 2 3.84 -21.22 27.07
C ALA A 2 4.89 -21.18 25.95
N TRP A 3 4.84 -22.14 25.02
CA TRP A 3 5.69 -22.14 23.84
C TRP A 3 5.31 -20.96 22.93
N ALA A 4 6.31 -20.15 22.57
CA ALA A 4 6.15 -19.06 21.61
C ALA A 4 6.56 -19.56 20.22
N PHE A 5 5.59 -19.68 19.31
CA PHE A 5 5.87 -20.00 17.92
C PHE A 5 6.13 -18.72 17.12
N ARG A 6 7.32 -18.62 16.51
CA ARG A 6 7.67 -17.59 15.53
C ARG A 6 8.45 -18.23 14.38
N LYS A 7 7.98 -18.04 13.15
CA LYS A 7 8.65 -18.53 11.93
C LYS A 7 8.78 -17.39 10.92
N ARG A 8 10.00 -17.17 10.41
CA ARG A 8 10.28 -16.22 9.34
C ARG A 8 10.54 -16.99 8.05
N ILE A 9 9.79 -16.68 7.00
CA ILE A 9 9.88 -17.33 5.68
C ILE A 9 10.28 -16.26 4.67
N LYS A 10 11.39 -16.48 3.95
CA LYS A 10 11.78 -15.64 2.81
C LYS A 10 11.14 -16.25 1.56
N VAL A 11 10.31 -15.47 0.86
CA VAL A 11 9.63 -15.94 -0.36
C VAL A 11 10.48 -15.62 -1.58
N ILE A 12 10.88 -14.35 -1.69
CA ILE A 12 11.78 -13.83 -2.72
C ILE A 12 12.73 -12.79 -2.09
N PRO A 13 13.83 -12.41 -2.76
CA PRO A 13 14.65 -11.28 -2.31
C PRO A 13 13.80 -10.03 -2.12
N GLY A 14 13.89 -9.42 -0.93
CA GLY A 14 13.08 -8.25 -0.57
C GLY A 14 11.67 -8.55 -0.05
N VAL A 15 11.18 -9.80 -0.08
CA VAL A 15 9.88 -10.16 0.53
C VAL A 15 10.04 -11.24 1.59
N THR A 16 9.61 -10.92 2.80
CA THR A 16 9.63 -11.84 3.94
C THR A 16 8.27 -11.88 4.62
N ILE A 17 7.84 -13.08 5.01
CA ILE A 17 6.63 -13.30 5.80
C ILE A 17 7.06 -13.74 7.20
N ASN A 18 6.51 -13.11 8.24
CA ASN A 18 6.71 -13.50 9.63
C ASN A 18 5.39 -14.02 10.18
N LEU A 19 5.40 -15.27 10.64
CA LEU A 19 4.29 -15.93 11.31
C LEU A 19 4.59 -15.98 12.81
N SER A 20 3.66 -15.56 13.63
CA SER A 20 3.78 -15.57 15.10
C SER A 20 2.44 -15.79 15.77
N LYS A 21 2.40 -15.94 17.10
CA LYS A 21 1.15 -16.05 17.87
C LYS A 21 0.17 -14.89 17.61
N SER A 22 0.68 -13.68 17.39
CA SER A 22 -0.13 -12.48 17.11
C SER A 22 -0.60 -12.37 15.66
N GLY A 23 -0.18 -13.29 14.77
CA GLY A 23 -0.65 -13.36 13.40
C GLY A 23 0.47 -13.36 12.36
N ILE A 24 0.08 -13.07 11.11
CA ILE A 24 0.92 -13.04 9.93
C ILE A 24 1.26 -11.59 9.59
N SER A 25 2.52 -11.32 9.26
CA SER A 25 2.99 -10.03 8.76
C SER A 25 3.92 -10.22 7.57
N THR A 26 3.85 -9.31 6.61
CA THR A 26 4.65 -9.38 5.39
C THR A 26 5.46 -8.10 5.26
N SER A 27 6.75 -8.20 4.97
CA SER A 27 7.61 -7.06 4.70
C SER A 27 8.13 -7.14 3.27
N VAL A 28 8.00 -6.04 2.54
CA VAL A 28 8.31 -5.91 1.11
C VAL A 28 9.22 -4.70 0.91
N GLY A 29 10.40 -4.91 0.33
CA GLY A 29 11.32 -3.86 -0.07
C GLY A 29 12.76 -4.12 0.31
N VAL A 30 13.59 -3.10 0.09
CA VAL A 30 15.03 -3.15 0.28
C VAL A 30 15.45 -2.42 1.55
N ARG A 31 16.70 -2.56 1.95
CA ARG A 31 17.28 -1.81 3.07
C ARG A 31 17.15 -0.31 2.77
N GLY A 32 16.44 0.42 3.63
CA GLY A 32 16.23 1.87 3.47
C GLY A 32 14.93 2.28 2.77
N ALA A 33 14.21 1.35 2.13
CA ALA A 33 12.89 1.58 1.57
C ALA A 33 12.07 0.29 1.61
N SER A 34 11.27 0.11 2.66
CA SER A 34 10.45 -1.09 2.85
C SER A 34 9.06 -0.77 3.39
N LEU A 35 8.08 -1.58 3.00
CA LEU A 35 6.74 -1.58 3.55
C LEU A 35 6.53 -2.83 4.40
N THR A 36 5.83 -2.69 5.52
CA THR A 36 5.43 -3.79 6.39
C THR A 36 3.91 -3.81 6.51
N PHE A 37 3.31 -4.89 6.04
CA PHE A 37 1.90 -5.21 6.15
C PHE A 37 1.69 -6.05 7.41
N ARG A 38 0.84 -5.56 8.32
CA ARG A 38 0.39 -6.27 9.52
C ARG A 38 -1.13 -6.15 9.68
N SER A 39 -1.68 -6.91 10.62
CA SER A 39 -3.07 -6.82 11.05
C SER A 39 -3.47 -5.44 11.60
N ASP A 40 -2.53 -4.68 12.17
CA ASP A 40 -2.77 -3.33 12.73
C ASP A 40 -2.62 -2.20 11.70
N GLY A 41 -2.17 -2.52 10.48
CA GLY A 41 -2.03 -1.59 9.37
C GLY A 41 -0.75 -1.76 8.57
N VAL A 42 -0.53 -0.82 7.65
CA VAL A 42 0.64 -0.79 6.78
C VAL A 42 1.62 0.27 7.30
N TYR A 43 2.90 -0.10 7.40
CA TYR A 43 3.97 0.81 7.82
C TYR A 43 4.97 1.01 6.68
N ARG A 44 5.30 2.26 6.39
CA ARG A 44 6.37 2.66 5.47
C ARG A 44 7.63 2.96 6.27
N ASN A 45 8.72 2.27 5.96
CA ASN A 45 10.04 2.52 6.55
C ASN A 45 10.96 3.10 5.46
N LEU A 46 11.39 4.33 5.65
CA LEU A 46 12.37 5.02 4.82
C LEU A 46 13.60 5.31 5.66
N GLY A 47 14.80 5.15 5.12
CA GLY A 47 16.01 5.49 5.86
C GLY A 47 17.23 5.46 4.98
N LEU A 48 18.14 6.39 5.26
CA LEU A 48 19.41 6.47 4.57
C LEU A 48 20.40 5.54 5.28
N PRO A 49 21.02 4.58 4.57
CA PRO A 49 21.99 3.68 5.16
C PRO A 49 23.24 4.46 5.60
N GLY A 50 23.75 4.17 6.78
CA GLY A 50 25.00 4.76 7.28
C GLY A 50 24.87 6.13 7.97
N THR A 51 23.74 6.82 7.84
CA THR A 51 23.54 8.15 8.47
C THR A 51 22.79 8.11 9.79
N GLY A 52 22.19 6.97 10.15
CA GLY A 52 21.33 6.84 11.32
C GLY A 52 19.95 7.49 11.15
N ILE A 53 19.68 8.14 10.01
CA ILE A 53 18.42 8.82 9.75
C ILE A 53 17.42 7.83 9.16
N TYR A 54 16.31 7.63 9.86
CA TYR A 54 15.16 6.83 9.39
C TYR A 54 13.84 7.50 9.76
N SER A 55 12.83 7.33 8.91
CA SER A 55 11.44 7.67 9.17
C SER A 55 10.58 6.41 9.05
N ARG A 56 9.64 6.26 9.99
CA ARG A 56 8.63 5.20 9.97
C ARG A 56 7.26 5.81 10.14
N GLU A 57 6.42 5.64 9.14
CA GLU A 57 5.07 6.20 9.10
C GLU A 57 4.04 5.09 8.90
N LYS A 58 2.87 5.23 9.54
CA LYS A 58 1.73 4.36 9.26
C LYS A 58 0.99 4.92 8.04
N VAL A 59 0.78 4.08 7.03
CA VAL A 59 0.04 4.43 5.83
C VAL A 59 -1.43 4.11 6.09
N ASP A 60 -2.19 5.12 6.50
CA ASP A 60 -3.64 5.02 6.57
C ASP A 60 -4.22 5.26 5.17
N ALA A 61 -5.09 4.36 4.72
CA ALA A 61 -5.74 4.47 3.42
C ALA A 61 -6.67 5.70 3.44
N TYR A 62 -6.47 6.60 2.47
CA TYR A 62 -7.14 7.90 2.26
C TYR A 62 -6.66 9.09 3.10
N GLY A 63 -5.79 9.91 2.50
CA GLY A 63 -5.95 11.36 2.51
C GLY A 63 -5.47 12.16 3.72
N SER A 64 -4.78 11.57 4.71
CA SER A 64 -4.17 12.37 5.77
C SER A 64 -2.70 12.66 5.45
N GLN A 65 -2.45 13.89 4.99
CA GLN A 65 -1.21 14.58 5.32
C GLN A 65 -1.17 14.75 6.84
N GLY A 66 -0.81 13.67 7.54
CA GLY A 66 -0.61 13.65 8.98
C GLY A 66 0.87 13.49 9.22
N ALA A 67 1.60 14.59 9.22
CA ALA A 67 2.89 14.67 9.88
C ALA A 67 2.69 14.28 11.34
N SER A 68 2.83 12.98 11.66
CA SER A 68 2.83 12.50 13.04
C SER A 68 4.18 12.86 13.64
N ARG A 69 4.31 14.14 14.01
CA ARG A 69 5.24 14.56 15.05
C ARG A 69 4.74 13.93 16.35
N ARG A 70 5.59 13.08 16.92
CA ARG A 70 5.77 12.81 18.36
C ARG A 70 5.70 11.32 18.71
N GLY A 71 6.89 10.82 19.03
CA GLY A 71 7.18 9.57 19.72
C GLY A 71 8.63 9.64 20.21
N GLU A 72 8.91 10.56 21.14
CA GLU A 72 10.14 10.63 21.93
C GLU A 72 10.25 9.39 22.84
N GLN A 73 11.48 8.84 22.93
CA GLN A 73 12.16 8.26 24.12
C GLN A 73 13.29 7.34 23.61
N GLY A 74 14.57 7.47 23.96
CA GLY A 74 15.30 8.40 24.82
C GLY A 74 16.77 7.92 24.85
N ASN A 75 17.72 8.86 24.90
CA ASN A 75 18.91 8.87 25.76
C ASN A 75 19.94 9.91 25.26
N ASP A 76 20.02 10.99 26.03
CA ASP A 76 21.16 11.84 26.40
C ASP A 76 22.06 12.49 25.32
N ALA A 77 22.02 13.83 25.33
CA ALA A 77 22.88 14.75 24.59
C ALA A 77 24.28 14.90 25.22
N PRO A 78 25.24 15.49 24.49
CA PRO A 78 25.51 16.89 24.80
C PRO A 78 25.51 17.83 23.59
N THR A 79 24.93 19.00 23.86
CA THR A 79 24.95 20.31 23.22
C THR A 79 26.14 20.65 22.32
N LEU A 80 25.85 21.07 21.09
CA LEU A 80 26.58 22.12 20.34
C LEU A 80 25.59 22.85 19.39
N GLU A 81 25.15 24.04 19.77
CA GLU A 81 24.71 25.11 18.85
C GLU A 81 25.98 25.71 18.20
N PRO A 82 25.99 26.23 16.94
CA PRO A 82 24.97 27.14 16.42
C PRO A 82 24.69 27.04 14.90
N ALA A 83 23.81 27.95 14.45
CA ALA A 83 23.66 28.52 13.10
C ALA A 83 22.42 28.09 12.32
N GLN A 84 21.43 28.99 12.42
CA GLN A 84 20.29 29.16 11.54
C GLN A 84 20.73 29.26 10.08
N GLU A 85 20.14 28.44 9.21
CA GLU A 85 19.68 28.86 7.88
C GLU A 85 18.69 27.82 7.38
N SER A 86 17.40 28.13 7.50
CA SER A 86 16.32 27.39 6.85
C SER A 86 16.43 27.59 5.34
N PRO A 87 16.71 26.57 4.51
CA PRO A 87 16.39 26.69 3.11
C PRO A 87 14.87 26.60 3.01
N ASP A 88 14.23 27.70 2.62
CA ASP A 88 12.82 27.79 2.27
C ASP A 88 12.47 26.73 1.22
N HIS A 89 11.94 25.58 1.65
CA HIS A 89 11.30 24.61 0.75
C HIS A 89 9.83 24.98 0.59
N SER A 90 9.59 26.22 0.15
CA SER A 90 8.37 26.52 -0.58
C SER A 90 8.46 25.79 -1.93
N PHE A 91 7.99 24.54 -1.96
CA PHE A 91 7.63 23.90 -3.22
C PHE A 91 6.48 24.70 -3.83
N ARG A 92 6.82 25.73 -4.60
CA ARG A 92 5.90 26.37 -5.54
C ARG A 92 5.55 25.32 -6.57
N SER A 93 4.40 24.67 -6.39
CA SER A 93 3.74 23.94 -7.46
C SER A 93 3.51 24.93 -8.60
N ALA A 94 4.38 24.92 -9.59
CA ALA A 94 4.10 25.56 -10.86
C ALA A 94 2.83 24.92 -11.43
N ASP A 95 1.95 25.75 -11.98
CA ASP A 95 0.67 25.34 -12.53
C ASP A 95 0.83 24.16 -13.50
N PRO A 96 0.06 23.07 -13.36
CA PRO A 96 0.18 21.86 -14.18
C PRO A 96 -0.24 22.06 -15.65
N VAL A 97 -0.54 23.30 -16.06
CA VAL A 97 -1.14 23.64 -17.35
C VAL A 97 -0.11 24.17 -18.36
N GLN A 98 1.13 24.46 -17.94
CA GLN A 98 2.17 24.97 -18.86
C GLN A 98 3.23 23.93 -19.26
N VAL A 99 3.10 22.67 -18.81
CA VAL A 99 3.98 21.54 -19.22
C VAL A 99 3.21 20.55 -20.08
N THR A 100 2.46 21.04 -21.07
CA THR A 100 2.02 20.23 -22.21
C THR A 100 3.11 20.23 -23.28
N SER A 101 4.35 19.91 -22.87
CA SER A 101 5.39 19.57 -23.82
C SER A 101 5.00 18.28 -24.55
N GLU A 102 5.35 18.21 -25.83
CA GLU A 102 5.14 17.11 -26.78
C GLU A 102 5.40 15.70 -26.19
N GLY A 103 6.24 15.59 -25.15
CA GLY A 103 6.55 14.35 -24.43
C GLY A 103 5.47 13.82 -23.46
N LEU A 104 4.46 14.59 -23.06
CA LEU A 104 3.43 14.16 -22.09
C LEU A 104 2.15 13.61 -22.74
N LEU A 105 2.02 13.75 -24.07
CA LEU A 105 0.89 13.23 -24.85
C LEU A 105 0.80 11.70 -24.79
N GLY A 106 1.94 11.01 -24.76
CA GLY A 106 1.99 9.55 -24.62
C GLY A 106 1.40 9.07 -23.29
N LEU A 107 1.70 9.80 -22.21
CA LEU A 107 1.16 9.50 -20.89
C LEU A 107 -0.33 9.78 -20.82
N GLN A 108 -0.81 10.89 -21.39
CA GLN A 108 -2.24 11.19 -21.47
C GLN A 108 -3.00 10.07 -22.19
N ARG A 109 -2.49 9.60 -23.34
CA ARG A 109 -3.10 8.49 -24.09
C ARG A 109 -3.11 7.20 -23.27
N ALA A 110 -1.98 6.83 -22.67
CA ALA A 110 -1.91 5.62 -21.84
C ALA A 110 -2.89 5.66 -20.66
N VAL A 111 -3.07 6.82 -20.02
CA VAL A 111 -4.04 7.00 -18.92
C VAL A 111 -5.48 6.87 -19.42
N ILE A 112 -5.80 7.43 -20.59
CA ILE A 112 -7.13 7.32 -21.21
C ILE A 112 -7.42 5.86 -21.58
N ASP A 113 -6.47 5.19 -22.23
CA ASP A 113 -6.59 3.79 -22.66
C ASP A 113 -6.75 2.85 -21.45
N ALA A 114 -5.93 3.02 -20.42
CA ALA A 114 -6.03 2.23 -19.18
C ALA A 114 -7.39 2.44 -18.49
N ARG A 115 -7.94 3.66 -18.54
CA ARG A 115 -9.26 3.94 -17.98
C ARG A 115 -10.36 3.26 -18.79
N GLN A 116 -10.29 3.28 -20.12
CA GLN A 116 -11.24 2.59 -20.99
C GLN A 116 -11.21 1.08 -20.76
N GLN A 117 -10.02 0.47 -20.73
CA GLN A 117 -9.85 -0.96 -20.45
C GLN A 117 -10.43 -1.34 -19.10
N ARG A 118 -10.26 -0.50 -18.08
CA ARG A 118 -10.87 -0.73 -16.76
C ARG A 118 -12.40 -0.73 -16.84
N GLU A 119 -13.00 0.19 -17.57
CA GLU A 119 -14.46 0.25 -17.74
C GLU A 119 -15.00 -0.96 -18.51
N GLU A 120 -14.27 -1.47 -19.49
CA GLU A 120 -14.60 -2.71 -20.21
C GLU A 120 -14.53 -3.93 -19.27
N LEU A 121 -13.43 -4.10 -18.54
CA LEU A 121 -13.27 -5.20 -17.58
C LEU A 121 -14.35 -5.18 -16.48
N LEU A 122 -14.82 -4.01 -16.06
CA LEU A 122 -15.91 -3.90 -15.09
C LEU A 122 -17.25 -4.36 -15.68
N LYS A 123 -17.52 -4.07 -16.96
CA LYS A 123 -18.72 -4.58 -17.65
C LYS A 123 -18.68 -6.09 -17.79
N ASP A 124 -17.53 -6.65 -18.17
CA ASP A 124 -17.34 -8.10 -18.29
C ASP A 124 -17.50 -8.80 -16.95
N ALA A 125 -16.91 -8.25 -15.88
CA ALA A 125 -17.09 -8.77 -14.53
C ALA A 125 -18.58 -8.79 -14.11
N ALA A 126 -19.33 -7.73 -14.43
CA ALA A 126 -20.77 -7.67 -14.15
C ALA A 126 -21.56 -8.70 -14.97
N ALA A 127 -21.22 -8.88 -16.25
CA ALA A 127 -21.86 -9.89 -17.10
C ALA A 127 -21.62 -11.33 -16.60
N ILE A 128 -20.39 -11.63 -16.18
CA ILE A 128 -20.03 -12.92 -15.58
C ILE A 128 -20.79 -13.13 -14.26
N GLN A 129 -20.91 -12.10 -13.41
CA GLN A 129 -21.69 -12.22 -12.18
C GLN A 129 -23.17 -12.50 -12.44
N GLN A 130 -23.76 -11.89 -13.46
CA GLN A 130 -25.15 -12.13 -13.84
C GLN A 130 -25.37 -13.55 -14.37
N SER A 131 -24.44 -14.10 -15.16
CA SER A 131 -24.53 -15.47 -15.65
C SER A 131 -24.37 -16.50 -14.52
N LEU A 132 -23.47 -16.26 -13.56
CA LEU A 132 -23.35 -17.11 -12.38
C LEU A 132 -24.61 -17.05 -11.50
N ALA A 133 -25.21 -15.87 -11.34
CA ALA A 133 -26.44 -15.70 -10.58
C ALA A 133 -27.63 -16.43 -11.23
N SER A 134 -27.76 -16.38 -12.57
CA SER A 134 -28.82 -17.10 -13.27
C SER A 134 -28.63 -18.62 -13.22
N LEU A 135 -27.40 -19.12 -13.38
CA LEU A 135 -27.08 -20.53 -13.25
C LEU A 135 -27.39 -21.06 -11.84
N ASN A 136 -27.05 -20.31 -10.79
CA ASN A 136 -27.37 -20.69 -9.41
C ASN A 136 -28.88 -20.75 -9.16
N ARG A 137 -29.66 -19.82 -9.75
CA ARG A 137 -31.13 -19.86 -9.68
C ARG A 137 -31.69 -21.09 -10.39
N VAL A 138 -31.20 -21.40 -11.59
CA VAL A 138 -31.62 -22.60 -12.34
C VAL A 138 -31.26 -23.88 -11.59
N ALA A 139 -30.05 -23.98 -11.05
CA ALA A 139 -29.61 -25.12 -10.26
C ALA A 139 -30.46 -25.31 -8.99
N LEU A 140 -30.84 -24.21 -8.32
CA LEU A 140 -31.72 -24.24 -7.15
C LEU A 140 -33.14 -24.71 -7.50
N LEU A 141 -33.72 -24.20 -8.60
CA LEU A 141 -35.02 -24.65 -9.09
C LEU A 141 -34.99 -26.13 -9.49
N CYS A 142 -33.93 -26.58 -10.16
CA CYS A 142 -33.77 -27.98 -10.54
C CYS A 142 -33.66 -28.91 -9.31
N LYS A 143 -32.92 -28.49 -8.27
CA LYS A 143 -32.88 -29.21 -6.97
C LYS A 143 -34.24 -29.27 -6.29
N ILE A 144 -35.02 -28.18 -6.30
CA ILE A 144 -36.38 -28.16 -5.75
C ILE A 144 -37.29 -29.12 -6.55
N CYS A 145 -37.26 -29.08 -7.88
CA CYS A 145 -38.02 -30.04 -8.70
C CYS A 145 -37.65 -31.50 -8.40
N LEU A 146 -36.36 -31.83 -8.22
CA LEU A 146 -35.94 -33.20 -7.89
C LEU A 146 -36.34 -33.66 -6.49
N VAL A 147 -36.65 -32.75 -5.57
CA VAL A 147 -37.10 -33.08 -4.20
C VAL A 147 -38.63 -33.18 -4.11
N TYR A 148 -39.35 -32.46 -4.99
CA TYR A 148 -40.82 -32.36 -4.96
C TYR A 148 -41.54 -33.11 -6.09
N CYS A 149 -40.81 -33.77 -7.00
CA CYS A 149 -41.32 -34.78 -7.94
C CYS A 149 -40.92 -36.18 -7.48
#